data_AF-T1B9P2-F1
#
_entry.id   AF-T1B9P2-F1
#
_cell.length_a   1.000
_cell.length_b   1.000
_cell.length_c   1.000
_cell.angle_alpha   90.00
_cell.angle_beta   90.00
_cell.angle_gamma   90.00
#
_symmetry.space_group_name_H-M   'P 1'
#
loop_
_entity.id
_entity.type
_entity.pdbx_description
1 polymer ?
#
loop_
_entity_poly.entity_id
_entity_poly.type
_entity_poly.pdbx_seq_one_letter_code
_entity_poly.pdbx_strand_id
1 'polypeptide(L)'
;SFLRSTERYGTRLAQVLPDLLSLPGWTLSAKVLYRDSTGRKRHLDFRLDHGMAEYLDVPPEEADMPEFPPALEAVAVSAERAGLLVDRAPAPLAVGGGFEYPDLVVSREGKSLYVEAVGYWSREWLERKLERTERAPGQYVVVAPRDLAVAAAFDHPRLFVAGRGGLKLEHLKSLLPA
;
A
#
# COMPACT_ATOMS: atom_id res chain seq x y z
N SER A 1 -13.39 7.39 15.23
CA SER A 1 -12.46 7.49 14.08
C SER A 1 -12.12 6.13 13.48
N PHE A 2 -11.78 5.10 14.27
CA PHE A 2 -11.47 3.74 13.77
C PHE A 2 -12.60 3.09 12.94
N LEU A 3 -13.86 3.11 13.42
CA LEU A 3 -14.99 2.42 12.76
C LEU A 3 -15.29 2.94 11.34
N ARG A 4 -15.19 4.26 11.13
CA ARG A 4 -15.40 4.89 9.81
C ARG A 4 -14.31 4.53 8.81
N SER A 5 -13.09 4.23 9.28
CA SER A 5 -12.02 3.71 8.43
C SER A 5 -12.19 2.21 8.15
N THR A 6 -12.71 1.44 9.12
CA THR A 6 -13.05 0.02 8.93
C THR A 6 -14.13 -0.17 7.86
N GLU A 7 -15.16 0.68 7.81
CA GLU A 7 -16.17 0.64 6.75
C GLU A 7 -15.55 0.92 5.38
N ARG A 8 -14.79 2.01 5.24
CA ARG A 8 -14.16 2.36 3.95
C ARG A 8 -13.15 1.31 3.48
N TYR A 9 -12.33 0.81 4.40
CA TYR A 9 -11.39 -0.27 4.13
C TYR A 9 -12.11 -1.56 3.74
N GLY A 10 -13.17 -1.93 4.47
CA GLY A 10 -13.98 -3.11 4.20
C GLY A 10 -14.64 -3.05 2.82
N THR A 11 -15.18 -1.89 2.44
CA THR A 11 -15.74 -1.69 1.09
C THR A 11 -14.67 -1.86 0.01
N ARG A 12 -13.49 -1.23 0.14
CA ARG A 12 -12.42 -1.39 -0.85
C ARG A 12 -11.85 -2.81 -0.90
N LEU A 13 -11.80 -3.51 0.23
CA LEU A 13 -11.40 -4.92 0.25
C LEU A 13 -12.42 -5.80 -0.50
N ALA A 14 -13.71 -5.51 -0.36
CA ALA A 14 -14.77 -6.23 -1.07
C ALA A 14 -14.70 -6.02 -2.59
N GLN A 15 -14.31 -4.82 -3.05
CA GLN A 15 -14.13 -4.50 -4.48
C GLN A 15 -13.04 -5.33 -5.18
N VAL A 16 -12.10 -5.92 -4.43
CA VAL A 16 -11.05 -6.80 -4.98
C VAL A 16 -11.55 -8.24 -5.14
N LEU A 17 -12.66 -8.61 -4.48
CA LEU A 17 -13.15 -9.99 -4.50
C LEU A 17 -13.56 -10.47 -5.90
N PRO A 18 -14.32 -9.71 -6.73
CA PRO A 18 -14.68 -10.17 -8.07
C PRO A 18 -13.45 -10.58 -8.91
N ASP A 19 -12.42 -9.73 -8.91
CA ASP A 19 -11.17 -9.99 -9.64
C ASP A 19 -10.45 -11.23 -9.10
N LEU A 20 -10.34 -11.37 -7.78
CA LEU A 20 -9.73 -12.54 -7.14
C LEU A 20 -10.47 -13.83 -7.51
N LEU A 21 -11.80 -13.82 -7.53
CA LEU A 21 -12.63 -14.97 -7.84
C LEU A 21 -12.53 -15.40 -9.30
N SER A 22 -12.19 -14.48 -10.21
CA SER A 22 -11.98 -14.77 -11.63
C SER A 22 -10.67 -15.49 -11.95
N LEU A 23 -9.71 -15.51 -11.01
CA LEU A 23 -8.41 -16.14 -11.20
C LEU A 23 -8.54 -17.68 -11.23
N PRO A 24 -7.70 -18.38 -12.03
CA PRO A 24 -7.79 -19.84 -12.22
C PRO A 24 -7.46 -20.68 -10.96
N GLY A 25 -7.00 -20.04 -9.88
CA GLY A 25 -6.71 -20.70 -8.61
C GLY A 25 -6.41 -19.70 -7.50
N TRP A 26 -7.11 -19.84 -6.37
CA TRP A 26 -6.94 -18.97 -5.21
C TRP A 26 -7.33 -19.71 -3.92
N THR A 27 -6.87 -19.18 -2.79
CA THR A 27 -7.28 -19.60 -1.45
C THR A 27 -7.31 -18.35 -0.58
N LEU A 28 -8.44 -18.11 0.09
CA LEU A 28 -8.61 -17.05 1.05
C LEU A 28 -8.73 -17.64 2.45
N SER A 29 -8.01 -17.07 3.41
CA SER A 29 -8.10 -17.46 4.81
C SER A 29 -8.25 -16.22 5.68
N ALA A 30 -9.21 -16.23 6.59
CA ALA A 30 -9.53 -15.09 7.43
C ALA A 30 -9.72 -15.53 8.88
N LYS A 31 -9.12 -14.78 9.81
CA LYS A 31 -9.32 -14.97 11.25
C LYS A 31 -10.20 -13.84 11.78
N VAL A 32 -11.44 -14.14 12.11
CA VAL A 32 -12.44 -13.16 12.57
C VAL A 32 -12.56 -13.22 14.09
N LEU A 33 -12.41 -12.06 14.74
CA LEU A 33 -12.67 -11.93 16.16
C LEU A 33 -14.17 -11.73 16.40
N TYR A 34 -14.80 -12.73 17.00
CA TYR A 34 -16.22 -12.74 17.34
C TYR A 34 -16.40 -12.60 18.85
N ARG A 35 -17.50 -11.95 19.27
CA ARG A 35 -17.91 -11.91 20.68
C ARG A 35 -19.18 -12.74 20.83
N ASP A 36 -19.10 -13.80 21.64
CA ASP A 36 -20.25 -14.67 21.87
C ASP A 36 -21.33 -14.00 22.74
N SER A 37 -22.48 -14.67 22.88
CA SER A 37 -23.61 -14.19 23.68
C SER A 37 -23.27 -13.97 25.17
N THR A 38 -22.16 -14.55 25.65
CA THR A 38 -21.66 -14.37 27.02
C THR A 38 -20.63 -13.24 27.13
N GLY A 39 -20.32 -12.56 26.03
CA GLY A 39 -19.36 -11.47 25.98
C GLY A 39 -17.91 -11.90 25.80
N ARG A 40 -17.61 -13.20 25.68
CA ARG A 40 -16.24 -13.71 25.51
C ARG A 40 -15.78 -13.54 24.06
N LYS A 41 -14.51 -13.12 23.90
CA LYS A 41 -13.85 -12.99 22.60
C LYS A 41 -13.39 -14.37 22.14
N ARG A 42 -13.73 -14.75 20.91
CA ARG A 42 -13.31 -15.99 20.24
C ARG A 42 -12.77 -15.66 18.85
N HIS A 43 -11.73 -16.37 18.43
CA HIS A 43 -11.28 -16.32 17.05
C HIS A 43 -11.97 -17.43 16.26
N LEU A 44 -12.56 -17.08 15.12
CA LEU A 44 -13.09 -18.00 14.14
C LEU A 44 -12.19 -17.96 12.92
N ASP A 45 -11.77 -19.13 12.45
CA ASP A 45 -10.95 -19.27 11.25
C ASP A 45 -11.86 -19.70 10.08
N PHE A 46 -11.86 -18.88 9.03
CA PHE A 46 -12.59 -19.11 7.78
C PHE A 46 -11.59 -19.42 6.67
N ARG A 47 -11.95 -20.33 5.78
CA ARG A 47 -11.18 -20.68 4.59
C ARG A 47 -12.12 -20.85 3.42
N LEU A 48 -11.77 -20.24 2.29
CA LEU A 48 -12.42 -20.39 1.00
C LEU A 48 -11.35 -20.73 -0.03
N ASP A 49 -11.71 -21.49 -1.05
CA ASP A 49 -10.83 -21.78 -2.18
C ASP A 49 -11.62 -21.72 -3.50
N HIS A 50 -10.89 -21.79 -4.61
CA HIS A 50 -11.46 -21.74 -5.96
C HIS A 50 -12.61 -22.74 -6.20
N GLY A 51 -12.59 -23.91 -5.56
CA GLY A 51 -13.68 -24.90 -5.69
C GLY A 51 -15.00 -24.42 -5.10
N MET A 52 -14.97 -23.40 -4.25
CA MET A 52 -16.15 -22.79 -3.64
C MET A 52 -16.65 -21.55 -4.38
N ALA A 53 -15.99 -21.13 -5.47
CA ALA A 53 -16.32 -19.91 -6.20
C ALA A 53 -17.77 -19.89 -6.71
N GLU A 54 -18.29 -21.05 -7.14
CA GLU A 54 -19.67 -21.18 -7.65
C GLU A 54 -20.76 -20.90 -6.61
N TYR A 55 -20.43 -20.98 -5.31
CA TYR A 55 -21.35 -20.68 -4.21
C TYR A 55 -21.29 -19.22 -3.75
N LEU A 56 -20.38 -18.43 -4.31
CA LEU A 56 -20.20 -17.02 -3.98
C LEU A 56 -20.95 -16.18 -5.00
N ASP A 57 -22.11 -15.65 -4.60
CA ASP A 57 -22.88 -14.69 -5.40
C ASP A 57 -22.26 -13.29 -5.25
N VAL A 58 -21.11 -13.09 -5.89
CA VAL A 58 -20.42 -11.80 -5.94
C VAL A 58 -20.60 -11.24 -7.35
N PRO A 59 -21.36 -10.14 -7.52
CA PRO A 59 -21.54 -9.56 -8.84
C PRO A 59 -20.19 -9.09 -9.40
N PRO A 60 -19.96 -9.22 -10.71
CA PRO A 60 -18.80 -8.61 -11.33
C PRO A 60 -18.88 -7.10 -11.12
N GLU A 61 -17.90 -6.54 -10.45
CA GLU A 61 -17.73 -5.10 -10.27
C GLU A 61 -16.49 -4.71 -11.06
N GLU A 62 -16.62 -3.77 -12.00
CA GLU A 62 -15.43 -3.17 -12.61
C GLU A 62 -14.74 -2.34 -11.53
N ALA A 63 -13.65 -2.87 -10.99
CA ALA A 63 -12.81 -2.10 -10.10
C ALA A 63 -12.15 -0.99 -10.91
N ASP A 64 -12.59 0.26 -10.71
CA ASP A 64 -11.89 1.46 -11.21
C ASP A 64 -10.62 1.65 -10.37
N MET A 65 -9.67 0.74 -10.56
CA MET A 65 -8.36 0.80 -9.94
C MET A 65 -7.47 1.71 -10.79
N PRO A 66 -7.06 2.89 -10.30
CA PRO A 66 -6.07 3.67 -11.02
C PRO A 66 -4.77 2.85 -11.10
N GLU A 67 -4.35 2.55 -12.33
CA GLU A 67 -3.13 1.78 -12.64
C GLU A 67 -1.87 2.42 -12.02
N PHE A 68 -1.89 3.75 -11.83
CA PHE A 68 -0.83 4.49 -11.16
C PHE A 68 -1.39 5.71 -10.38
N PRO A 69 -1.03 5.91 -9.09
CA PRO A 69 -1.52 7.04 -8.32
C PRO A 69 -1.15 8.39 -8.96
N PRO A 70 -2.11 9.30 -9.23
CA PRO A 70 -1.83 10.58 -9.89
C PRO A 70 -0.75 11.43 -9.20
N ALA A 71 -0.64 11.30 -7.89
CA ALA A 71 0.38 11.98 -7.09
C ALA A 71 1.79 11.46 -7.38
N LEU A 72 1.95 10.17 -7.64
CA LEU A 72 3.23 9.60 -8.08
C LEU A 72 3.53 9.98 -9.53
N GLU A 73 2.52 10.06 -10.41
CA GLU A 73 2.72 10.51 -11.80
C GLU A 73 3.25 11.95 -11.85
N ALA A 74 2.70 12.83 -11.02
CA ALA A 74 3.21 14.20 -10.90
C ALA A 74 4.69 14.25 -10.47
N VAL A 75 5.11 13.34 -9.58
CA VAL A 75 6.52 13.21 -9.17
C VAL A 75 7.38 12.67 -10.31
N ALA A 76 6.92 11.62 -10.98
CA ALA A 76 7.61 10.98 -12.11
C ALA A 76 7.90 12.00 -13.22
N VAL A 77 6.87 12.69 -13.70
CA VAL A 77 6.99 13.74 -14.74
C VAL A 77 7.93 14.86 -14.31
N SER A 78 7.88 15.27 -13.04
CA SER A 78 8.77 16.31 -12.53
C SER A 78 10.23 15.84 -12.47
N ALA A 79 10.46 14.57 -12.11
CA ALA A 79 11.79 13.98 -12.02
C ALA A 79 12.44 13.82 -13.41
N GLU A 80 11.66 13.38 -14.40
CA GLU A 80 12.09 13.29 -15.81
C GLU A 80 12.49 14.66 -16.35
N ARG A 81 11.68 15.70 -16.08
CA ARG A 81 12.01 17.09 -16.45
C ARG A 81 13.29 17.61 -15.79
N ALA A 82 13.66 17.06 -14.64
CA ALA A 82 14.91 17.37 -13.95
C ALA A 82 16.10 16.52 -14.44
N GLY A 83 15.92 15.67 -15.46
CA GLY A 83 16.96 14.82 -16.02
C GLY A 83 17.23 13.54 -15.23
N LEU A 84 16.31 13.13 -14.35
CA LEU A 84 16.42 11.89 -13.59
C LEU A 84 15.80 10.73 -14.37
N LEU A 85 16.33 9.52 -14.17
CA LEU A 85 15.72 8.31 -14.71
C LEU A 85 14.57 7.88 -13.81
N VAL A 86 13.46 7.46 -14.41
CA VAL A 86 12.25 7.09 -13.69
C VAL A 86 11.73 5.74 -14.17
N ASP A 87 11.44 4.85 -13.22
CA ASP A 87 10.77 3.58 -13.45
C ASP A 87 9.46 3.55 -12.63
N ARG A 88 8.32 3.46 -13.32
CA ARG A 88 6.97 3.47 -12.74
C ARG A 88 6.44 2.08 -12.40
N ALA A 89 7.15 1.02 -12.80
CA ALA A 89 6.78 -0.36 -12.50
C ALA A 89 8.05 -1.17 -12.14
N PRO A 90 8.78 -0.73 -11.11
CA PRO A 90 10.05 -1.35 -10.74
C PRO A 90 9.84 -2.80 -10.26
N ALA A 91 10.86 -3.62 -10.47
CA ALA A 91 10.85 -4.98 -9.94
C ALA A 91 10.81 -4.98 -8.39
N PRO A 92 10.15 -5.97 -7.76
CA PRO A 92 10.16 -6.11 -6.30
C PRO A 92 11.57 -6.24 -5.73
N LEU A 93 11.80 -5.63 -4.57
CA LEU A 93 13.06 -5.71 -3.85
C LEU A 93 13.04 -6.87 -2.87
N ALA A 94 13.99 -7.80 -2.97
CA ALA A 94 14.19 -8.83 -1.96
C ALA A 94 14.85 -8.21 -0.71
N VAL A 95 14.10 -8.13 0.39
CA VAL A 95 14.52 -7.42 1.61
C VAL A 95 14.12 -8.20 2.86
N GLY A 96 15.08 -8.51 3.73
CA GLY A 96 14.79 -9.05 5.08
C GLY A 96 13.99 -10.36 5.10
N GLY A 97 14.15 -11.24 4.10
CA GLY A 97 13.41 -12.49 3.99
C GLY A 97 12.02 -12.37 3.36
N GLY A 98 11.66 -11.19 2.83
CA GLY A 98 10.45 -10.95 2.07
C GLY A 98 10.70 -10.04 0.87
N PHE A 99 9.63 -9.44 0.36
CA PHE A 99 9.68 -8.51 -0.76
C PHE A 99 9.06 -7.16 -0.38
N GLU A 100 9.69 -6.09 -0.85
CA GLU A 100 9.12 -4.74 -0.84
C GLU A 100 8.78 -4.33 -2.29
N TYR A 101 7.63 -3.68 -2.46
CA TYR A 101 7.04 -3.35 -3.76
C TYR A 101 6.97 -1.83 -3.89
N PRO A 102 8.06 -1.17 -4.28
CA PRO A 102 8.01 0.26 -4.56
C PRO A 102 7.12 0.51 -5.78
N ASP A 103 6.37 1.61 -5.76
CA ASP A 103 5.54 2.00 -6.91
C ASP A 103 6.34 2.81 -7.93
N LEU A 104 7.41 3.48 -7.50
CA LEU A 104 8.20 4.37 -8.34
C LEU A 104 9.68 4.32 -7.92
N VAL A 105 10.58 4.25 -8.89
CA VAL A 105 12.02 4.44 -8.68
C VAL A 105 12.50 5.66 -9.44
N VAL A 106 13.14 6.57 -8.72
CA VAL A 106 13.85 7.71 -9.30
C VAL A 106 15.35 7.48 -9.11
N SER A 107 16.12 7.47 -10.19
CA SER A 107 17.54 7.13 -10.15
C SER A 107 18.44 8.10 -10.93
N ARG A 108 19.70 8.17 -10.49
CA ARG A 108 20.78 8.87 -11.18
C ARG A 108 22.12 8.23 -10.81
N GLU A 109 22.94 7.95 -11.81
CA GLU A 109 24.33 7.48 -11.64
C GLU A 109 24.46 6.31 -10.63
N GLY A 110 23.56 5.32 -10.72
CA GLY A 110 23.57 4.13 -9.86
C GLY A 110 23.00 4.33 -8.45
N LYS A 111 22.57 5.54 -8.08
CA LYS A 111 21.81 5.81 -6.85
C LYS A 111 20.31 5.80 -7.17
N SER A 112 19.54 5.18 -6.29
CA SER A 112 18.09 5.01 -6.45
C SER A 112 17.34 5.50 -5.21
N LEU A 113 16.26 6.24 -5.46
CA LEU A 113 15.20 6.55 -4.51
C LEU A 113 13.98 5.71 -4.86
N TYR A 114 13.61 4.82 -3.96
CA TYR A 114 12.39 4.03 -4.00
C TYR A 114 11.27 4.82 -3.32
N VAL A 115 10.13 4.96 -3.99
CA VAL A 115 8.95 5.67 -3.50
C VAL A 115 7.78 4.69 -3.50
N GLU A 116 7.12 4.58 -2.36
CA GLU A 116 5.92 3.73 -2.21
C GLU A 116 4.77 4.56 -1.66
N ALA A 117 3.67 4.64 -2.39
CA ALA A 117 2.43 5.25 -1.95
C ALA A 117 1.56 4.20 -1.25
N VAL A 118 1.30 4.43 0.04
CA VAL A 118 0.43 3.54 0.81
C VAL A 118 -0.99 4.08 0.88
N GLY A 119 -1.97 3.17 0.93
CA GLY A 119 -3.38 3.51 1.11
C GLY A 119 -3.72 3.79 2.58
N TYR A 120 -4.61 2.98 3.15
CA TYR A 120 -4.92 3.04 4.59
C TYR A 120 -3.73 2.60 5.43
N TRP A 121 -3.47 3.29 6.53
CA TRP A 121 -2.35 2.97 7.41
C TRP A 121 -2.68 3.22 8.89
N SER A 122 -2.15 2.35 9.75
CA SER A 122 -2.04 2.60 11.20
C SER A 122 -0.58 2.90 11.55
N ARG A 123 -0.34 3.47 12.73
CA ARG A 123 1.01 3.74 13.22
C ARG A 123 1.84 2.46 13.29
N GLU A 124 1.28 1.41 13.89
CA GLU A 124 1.96 0.14 14.13
C GLU A 124 2.29 -0.59 12.81
N TRP A 125 1.41 -0.49 11.81
CA TRP A 125 1.68 -1.04 10.49
C TRP A 125 2.82 -0.28 9.80
N LEU A 126 2.79 1.05 9.89
CA LEU A 126 3.77 1.92 9.25
C LEU A 126 5.16 1.78 9.88
N GLU A 127 5.26 1.68 11.20
CA GLU A 127 6.52 1.39 11.91
C GLU A 127 7.15 0.08 11.39
N ARG A 128 6.38 -1.02 11.33
CA ARG A 128 6.86 -2.30 10.78
C ARG A 128 7.25 -2.22 9.31
N LYS A 129 6.54 -1.42 8.52
CA LYS A 129 6.85 -1.20 7.10
C LYS A 129 8.20 -0.49 6.98
N LEU A 130 8.38 0.62 7.71
CA LEU A 130 9.60 1.42 7.69
C LEU A 130 10.84 0.61 8.13
N GLU A 131 10.70 -0.24 9.16
CA GLU A 131 11.78 -1.17 9.58
C GLU A 131 12.24 -2.12 8.47
N ARG A 132 11.34 -2.53 7.56
CA ARG A 132 11.72 -3.38 6.42
C ARG A 132 12.40 -2.56 5.34
N THR A 133 11.91 -1.37 5.05
CA THR A 133 12.49 -0.51 4.01
C THR A 133 13.90 -0.02 4.36
N GLU A 134 14.28 0.00 5.65
CA GLU A 134 15.65 0.25 6.10
C GLU A 134 16.72 -0.62 5.44
N ARG A 135 16.34 -1.85 5.07
CA ARG A 135 17.22 -2.84 4.47
C ARG A 135 17.24 -2.77 2.93
N ALA A 136 16.57 -1.79 2.32
CA ALA A 136 16.62 -1.57 0.88
C ALA A 136 18.02 -1.12 0.42
N PRO A 137 18.44 -1.44 -0.83
CA PRO A 137 19.77 -1.10 -1.34
C PRO A 137 19.99 0.40 -1.59
N GLY A 138 18.93 1.21 -1.53
CA GLY A 138 18.96 2.66 -1.75
C GLY A 138 18.07 3.41 -0.78
N GLN A 139 17.87 4.72 -1.06
CA GLN A 139 16.94 5.53 -0.27
C GLN A 139 15.53 5.02 -0.50
N TYR A 140 14.72 4.91 0.55
CA TYR A 140 13.34 4.46 0.45
C TYR A 140 12.45 5.43 1.21
N VAL A 141 11.38 5.91 0.58
CA VAL A 141 10.38 6.77 1.20
C VAL A 141 8.99 6.19 1.04
N VAL A 142 8.27 6.14 2.15
CA VAL A 142 6.85 5.78 2.19
C VAL A 142 6.04 7.08 2.17
N VAL A 143 5.09 7.18 1.23
CA VAL A 143 4.18 8.30 1.09
C VAL A 143 2.81 7.89 1.59
N ALA A 144 2.38 8.50 2.69
CA ALA A 144 1.15 8.14 3.38
C ALA A 144 0.13 9.29 3.33
N PRO A 145 -1.08 9.10 2.78
CA PRO A 145 -2.11 10.13 2.73
C PRO A 145 -2.69 10.37 4.13
N ARG A 146 -2.73 11.63 4.57
CA ARG A 146 -3.20 12.00 5.92
C ARG A 146 -4.67 11.66 6.16
N ASP A 147 -5.50 11.73 5.12
CA ASP A 147 -6.94 11.49 5.18
C ASP A 147 -7.31 10.00 5.29
N LEU A 148 -6.37 9.09 5.04
CA LEU A 148 -6.52 7.65 5.24
C LEU A 148 -5.85 7.15 6.53
N ALA A 149 -5.38 8.06 7.38
CA ALA A 149 -4.75 7.74 8.65
C ALA A 149 -5.77 7.15 9.64
N VAL A 150 -5.44 5.98 10.19
CA VAL A 150 -6.21 5.34 11.28
C VAL A 150 -5.66 5.74 12.65
N ALA A 151 -4.47 6.33 12.70
CA ALA A 151 -3.78 6.81 13.90
C ALA A 151 -3.17 8.21 13.69
N ALA A 152 -2.62 8.81 14.76
CA ALA A 152 -1.85 10.04 14.64
C ALA A 152 -0.55 9.80 13.85
N ALA A 153 -0.19 10.78 13.02
CA ALA A 153 1.09 10.78 12.32
C ALA A 153 2.26 10.93 13.32
N PHE A 154 3.43 10.46 12.92
CA PHE A 154 4.69 10.61 13.64
C PHE A 154 5.79 11.00 12.66
N ASP A 155 6.85 11.62 13.17
CA ASP A 155 7.98 12.03 12.36
C ASP A 155 8.93 10.85 12.14
N HIS A 156 9.31 10.64 10.88
CA HIS A 156 10.29 9.62 10.51
C HIS A 156 11.00 10.04 9.21
N PRO A 157 12.33 9.90 9.09
CA PRO A 157 13.10 10.39 7.93
C PRO A 157 12.70 9.76 6.59
N ARG A 158 12.12 8.56 6.64
CA ARG A 158 11.65 7.80 5.46
C ARG A 158 10.13 7.85 5.26
N LEU A 159 9.43 8.72 5.98
CA LEU A 159 7.98 8.86 5.88
C LEU A 159 7.62 10.28 5.45
N PHE A 160 6.86 10.38 4.36
CA PHE A 160 6.21 11.61 3.95
C PHE A 160 4.70 11.48 4.11
N VAL A 161 4.11 12.26 5.04
CA VAL A 161 2.66 12.30 5.22
C VAL A 161 2.05 13.38 4.33
N ALA A 162 1.44 12.96 3.23
CA ALA A 162 0.83 13.86 2.25
C ALA A 162 -0.43 14.54 2.82
N GLY A 163 -0.43 15.87 2.84
CA GLY A 163 -1.59 16.69 3.19
C GLY A 163 -2.51 16.97 1.98
N ARG A 164 -3.42 17.93 2.13
CA ARG A 164 -4.35 18.35 1.05
C ARG A 164 -3.66 18.83 -0.24
N GLY A 165 -2.40 19.27 -0.15
CA GLY A 165 -1.60 19.70 -1.30
C GLY A 165 -0.94 18.55 -2.07
N GLY A 166 -1.12 17.30 -1.64
CA GLY A 166 -0.57 16.10 -2.30
C GLY A 166 0.93 15.92 -2.14
N LEU A 167 1.47 14.98 -2.94
CA LEU A 167 2.91 14.73 -3.09
C LEU A 167 3.43 15.53 -4.30
N LYS A 168 4.63 16.10 -4.16
CA LYS A 168 5.37 16.78 -5.22
C LYS A 168 6.84 16.41 -5.11
N LEU A 169 7.57 16.49 -6.22
CA LEU A 169 9.01 16.20 -6.24
C LEU A 169 9.80 17.05 -5.24
N GLU A 170 9.38 18.32 -5.04
CA GLU A 170 10.04 19.24 -4.12
C GLU A 170 10.10 18.75 -2.67
N HIS A 171 9.10 17.97 -2.25
CA HIS A 171 9.05 17.37 -0.92
C HIS A 171 10.08 16.24 -0.74
N LEU A 172 10.55 15.66 -1.86
CA LEU A 172 11.51 14.55 -1.87
C LEU A 172 12.93 14.99 -2.24
N LYS A 173 13.17 16.29 -2.48
CA LYS A 173 14.46 16.82 -2.97
C LYS A 173 15.67 16.40 -2.13
N SER A 174 15.54 16.34 -0.81
CA SER A 174 16.62 15.92 0.09
C SER A 174 16.97 14.43 -0.04
N LEU A 175 16.08 13.63 -0.61
CA LEU A 175 16.24 12.18 -0.80
C LEU A 175 16.58 11.82 -2.25
N LEU A 176 16.49 12.78 -3.17
CA LEU A 176 16.80 12.53 -4.57
C LEU A 176 18.27 12.16 -4.75
N PRO A 177 18.57 11.22 -5.66
CA PRO A 177 19.95 10.90 -5.98
C PRO A 177 20.63 12.13 -6.59
N ALA A 178 21.63 12.64 -5.87
CA ALA A 178 22.53 13.69 -6.36
C ALA A 178 23.44 13.18 -7.46
#